data_AF-A0A953ED23-F1
#
_entry.id   AF-A0A953ED23-F1
#
_cell.length_a   1.000
_cell.length_b   1.000
_cell.length_c   1.000
_cell.angle_alpha   90.00
_cell.angle_beta   90.00
_cell.angle_gamma   90.00
#
_symmetry.space_group_name_H-M   'P 1'
#
loop_
_entity.id
_entity.type
_entity.pdbx_description
1 polymer ?
#
loop_
_entity_poly.entity_id
_entity_poly.type
_entity_poly.pdbx_seq_one_letter_code
_entity_poly.pdbx_strand_id
1 'polypeptide(L)'
;MDWSALVDNWNWFTLAEILGVNIVLSGDNAVLIALAAAGLPANQRGKAIMFGMVAAVVLRIVLSVAAVQLLAVPGLLLVGGLLLLWIAWTFFRELRSEDKVEEEGRREAEQKTLLTALWQIVVADVSMSLDNVLAVAGAAHGNLEMLILGLVISILLMGVAATLISRLLERYRWIAYLGVALIVWIGVKMIWEDMHRLGLLGEAHAAALQQRPALVQAAPAAPAVLALVQQA
;
A
#
# COMPACT_ATOMS: atom_id res chain seq x y z
N MET A 1 30.11 -16.35 4.91
CA MET A 1 28.72 -16.46 4.42
C MET A 1 28.72 -17.61 3.44
N ASP A 2 28.13 -18.73 3.86
CA ASP A 2 28.11 -19.96 3.07
C ASP A 2 26.99 -19.83 2.03
N TRP A 3 27.37 -19.62 0.77
CA TRP A 3 26.43 -19.30 -0.31
C TRP A 3 25.59 -20.51 -0.77
N SER A 4 26.01 -21.73 -0.40
CA SER A 4 25.31 -22.99 -0.65
C SER A 4 24.05 -23.15 0.19
N ALA A 5 24.06 -22.71 1.44
CA ALA A 5 22.89 -22.79 2.33
C ALA A 5 21.71 -21.91 1.87
N LEU A 6 22.00 -20.81 1.14
CA LEU A 6 21.00 -19.96 0.51
C LEU A 6 20.35 -20.64 -0.71
N VAL A 7 21.10 -21.45 -1.45
CA VAL A 7 20.62 -22.13 -2.68
C VAL A 7 19.94 -23.46 -2.37
N ASP A 8 20.42 -24.20 -1.37
CA ASP A 8 19.93 -25.56 -1.05
C ASP A 8 18.56 -25.58 -0.32
N ASN A 9 18.16 -24.48 0.34
CA ASN A 9 16.83 -24.32 0.94
C ASN A 9 15.88 -23.44 0.11
N TRP A 10 16.24 -23.13 -1.16
CA TRP A 10 15.49 -22.19 -1.97
C TRP A 10 14.18 -22.78 -2.47
N ASN A 11 13.08 -22.42 -1.80
CA ASN A 11 11.75 -22.75 -2.28
C ASN A 11 11.35 -21.79 -3.40
N TRP A 12 11.69 -22.15 -4.64
CA TRP A 12 11.30 -21.40 -5.85
C TRP A 12 9.80 -21.15 -5.93
N PHE A 13 8.99 -22.03 -5.33
CA PHE A 13 7.54 -21.87 -5.25
C PHE A 13 7.15 -20.68 -4.35
N THR A 14 7.75 -20.56 -3.15
CA THR A 14 7.52 -19.42 -2.25
C THR A 14 7.95 -18.10 -2.89
N LEU A 15 9.10 -18.09 -3.59
CA LEU A 15 9.51 -16.89 -4.32
C LEU A 15 8.53 -16.54 -5.44
N ALA A 16 8.07 -17.54 -6.21
CA ALA A 16 7.10 -17.33 -7.29
C ALA A 16 5.75 -16.85 -6.77
N GLU A 17 5.31 -17.34 -5.61
CA GLU A 17 4.10 -16.88 -4.91
C GLU A 17 4.25 -15.42 -4.46
N ILE A 18 5.36 -15.07 -3.80
CA ILE A 18 5.67 -13.68 -3.41
C ILE A 18 5.72 -12.78 -4.65
N LEU A 19 6.35 -13.23 -5.74
CA LEU A 19 6.41 -12.46 -6.98
C LEU A 19 5.03 -12.29 -7.61
N GLY A 20 4.22 -13.36 -7.64
CA GLY A 20 2.89 -13.37 -8.21
C GLY A 20 1.93 -12.47 -7.44
N VAL A 21 1.91 -12.59 -6.11
CA VAL A 21 1.15 -11.71 -5.21
C VAL A 21 1.57 -10.26 -5.44
N ASN A 22 2.88 -9.97 -5.45
CA ASN A 22 3.34 -8.61 -5.70
C ASN A 22 2.98 -8.09 -7.09
N ILE A 23 3.14 -8.86 -8.17
CA ILE A 23 2.81 -8.38 -9.52
C ILE A 23 1.31 -8.06 -9.62
N VAL A 24 0.45 -8.90 -9.04
CA VAL A 24 -1.00 -8.67 -9.03
C VAL A 24 -1.37 -7.46 -8.15
N LEU A 25 -0.76 -7.32 -6.98
CA LEU A 25 -1.09 -6.25 -6.04
C LEU A 25 -0.45 -4.89 -6.37
N SER A 26 0.57 -4.85 -7.23
CA SER A 26 1.51 -3.73 -7.28
C SER A 26 1.71 -3.20 -8.71
N GLY A 27 0.91 -3.70 -9.67
CA GLY A 27 0.85 -3.18 -11.05
C GLY A 27 0.27 -1.76 -11.14
N ASP A 28 -0.60 -1.40 -10.21
CA ASP A 28 -1.10 -0.04 -9.94
C ASP A 28 0.00 0.92 -9.47
N ASN A 29 0.96 0.46 -8.66
CA ASN A 29 2.09 1.29 -8.22
C ASN A 29 2.97 1.72 -9.40
N ALA A 30 3.13 0.90 -10.44
CA ALA A 30 3.87 1.28 -11.64
C ALA A 30 3.16 2.40 -12.43
N VAL A 31 1.82 2.37 -12.47
CA VAL A 31 1.01 3.42 -13.09
C VAL A 31 1.15 4.72 -12.33
N LEU A 32 1.11 4.68 -11.00
CA LEU A 32 1.31 5.84 -10.14
C LEU A 32 2.68 6.50 -10.34
N ILE A 33 3.76 5.69 -10.36
CA ILE A 33 5.11 6.19 -10.59
C ILE A 33 5.22 6.85 -11.98
N ALA A 34 4.61 6.23 -12.99
CA ALA A 34 4.59 6.78 -14.34
C ALA A 34 3.80 8.10 -14.43
N LEU A 35 2.63 8.19 -13.77
CA LEU A 35 1.82 9.42 -13.71
C LEU A 35 2.55 10.55 -13.00
N ALA A 36 3.18 10.25 -11.85
CA ALA A 36 3.95 11.24 -11.11
C ALA A 36 5.12 11.79 -11.95
N ALA A 37 5.79 10.91 -12.70
CA ALA A 37 6.91 11.27 -13.56
C ALA A 37 6.51 11.95 -14.88
N ALA A 38 5.29 11.72 -15.38
CA ALA A 38 4.83 12.25 -16.67
C ALA A 38 4.84 13.79 -16.72
N GLY A 39 4.58 14.47 -15.60
CA GLY A 39 4.60 15.95 -15.53
C GLY A 39 6.00 16.57 -15.47
N LEU A 40 7.08 15.77 -15.39
CA LEU A 40 8.45 16.29 -15.32
C LEU A 40 9.04 16.55 -16.72
N PRO A 41 10.07 17.40 -16.83
CA PRO A 41 10.90 17.48 -18.04
C PRO A 41 11.51 16.11 -18.41
N ALA A 42 11.62 15.79 -19.70
CA ALA A 42 12.07 14.48 -20.17
C ALA A 42 13.43 14.02 -19.60
N ASN A 43 14.34 14.95 -19.32
CA ASN A 43 15.66 14.68 -18.72
C ASN A 43 15.60 14.36 -17.21
N GLN A 44 14.47 14.62 -16.56
CA GLN A 44 14.25 14.44 -15.12
C GLN A 44 13.38 13.22 -14.80
N ARG A 45 12.56 12.74 -15.75
CA ARG A 45 11.64 11.59 -15.55
C ARG A 45 12.35 10.33 -15.07
N GLY A 46 13.39 9.91 -15.78
CA GLY A 46 14.14 8.71 -15.42
C GLY A 46 14.78 8.79 -14.03
N LYS A 47 15.21 9.99 -13.63
CA LYS A 47 15.72 10.24 -12.28
C LYS A 47 14.60 10.11 -11.25
N ALA A 48 13.45 10.73 -11.47
CA ALA A 48 12.32 10.62 -10.56
C ALA A 48 11.82 9.18 -10.40
N ILE A 49 11.74 8.42 -11.50
CA ILE A 49 11.37 7.00 -11.45
C ILE A 49 12.41 6.22 -10.64
N MET A 50 13.71 6.40 -10.91
CA MET A 50 14.77 5.68 -10.20
C MET A 50 14.82 6.03 -8.71
N PHE A 51 14.85 7.31 -8.35
CA PHE A 51 14.90 7.74 -6.95
C PHE A 51 13.61 7.44 -6.21
N GLY A 52 12.46 7.62 -6.85
CA GLY A 52 11.15 7.28 -6.29
C GLY A 52 11.04 5.78 -6.02
N MET A 53 11.52 4.95 -6.94
CA MET A 53 11.58 3.50 -6.77
C MET A 53 12.49 3.09 -5.61
N VAL A 54 13.70 3.64 -5.51
CA VAL A 54 14.61 3.34 -4.39
C VAL A 54 13.99 3.73 -3.05
N ALA A 55 13.38 4.93 -2.99
CA ALA A 55 12.68 5.37 -1.79
C ALA A 55 11.51 4.44 -1.43
N ALA A 56 10.71 4.04 -2.42
CA ALA A 56 9.61 3.10 -2.27
C ALA A 56 10.09 1.72 -1.78
N VAL A 57 11.20 1.19 -2.31
CA VAL A 57 11.80 -0.08 -1.82
C VAL A 57 12.13 0.00 -0.35
N VAL A 58 12.88 1.03 0.05
CA VAL A 58 13.34 1.17 1.43
C VAL A 58 12.15 1.27 2.37
N LEU A 59 11.18 2.12 2.01
CA LEU A 59 9.96 2.32 2.76
C LEU A 59 9.14 1.03 2.87
N ARG A 60 9.00 0.29 1.77
CA ARG A 60 8.26 -0.96 1.72
C ARG A 60 8.92 -2.04 2.55
N ILE A 61 10.25 -2.16 2.55
CA ILE A 61 10.98 -3.09 3.43
C ILE A 61 10.71 -2.74 4.91
N VAL A 62 10.79 -1.46 5.26
CA VAL A 62 10.53 -0.99 6.64
C VAL A 62 9.08 -1.28 7.05
N LEU A 63 8.10 -0.95 6.19
CA LEU A 63 6.70 -1.24 6.43
C LEU A 63 6.43 -2.74 6.51
N SER A 64 7.10 -3.57 5.69
CA SER A 64 7.00 -5.03 5.73
C SER A 64 7.48 -5.63 7.04
N VAL A 65 8.57 -5.13 7.60
CA VAL A 65 9.01 -5.56 8.93
C VAL A 65 8.02 -5.09 10.01
N ALA A 66 7.43 -3.90 9.84
CA ALA A 66 6.43 -3.37 10.76
C ALA A 66 5.01 -3.93 10.56
N ALA A 67 4.78 -4.76 9.53
CA ALA A 67 3.46 -5.20 9.08
C ALA A 67 2.61 -5.83 10.19
N VAL A 68 3.25 -6.66 11.02
CA VAL A 68 2.59 -7.37 12.14
C VAL A 68 2.02 -6.38 13.17
N GLN A 69 2.73 -5.27 13.42
CA GLN A 69 2.29 -4.22 14.34
C GLN A 69 1.22 -3.34 13.69
N LEU A 70 1.31 -3.11 12.38
CA LEU A 70 0.34 -2.34 11.60
C LEU A 70 -1.04 -3.04 11.53
N LEU A 71 -1.09 -4.37 11.48
CA LEU A 71 -2.35 -5.15 11.51
C LEU A 71 -3.22 -4.84 12.73
N ALA A 72 -2.59 -4.43 13.83
CA ALA A 72 -3.29 -4.12 15.07
C ALA A 72 -3.95 -2.74 15.08
N VAL A 73 -3.74 -1.91 14.04
CA VAL A 73 -4.25 -0.54 13.97
C VAL A 73 -5.53 -0.49 13.11
N PRO A 74 -6.72 -0.51 13.73
CA PRO A 74 -7.98 -0.36 12.99
C PRO A 74 -8.08 1.05 12.38
N GLY A 75 -8.57 1.15 11.13
CA GLY A 75 -8.74 2.44 10.44
C GLY A 75 -7.53 2.90 9.64
N LEU A 76 -6.43 2.13 9.63
CA LEU A 76 -5.22 2.51 8.91
C LEU A 76 -5.41 2.48 7.39
N LEU A 77 -6.12 1.48 6.87
CA LEU A 77 -6.44 1.36 5.44
C LEU A 77 -7.44 2.43 5.00
N LEU A 78 -8.36 2.83 5.89
CA LEU A 78 -9.26 3.96 5.66
C LEU A 78 -8.47 5.27 5.42
N VAL A 79 -7.48 5.55 6.29
CA VAL A 79 -6.60 6.73 6.12
C VAL A 79 -5.78 6.62 4.84
N GLY A 80 -5.22 5.45 4.56
CA GLY A 80 -4.49 5.18 3.31
C GLY A 80 -5.36 5.43 2.06
N GLY A 81 -6.60 4.94 2.05
CA GLY A 81 -7.53 5.17 0.96
C GLY A 81 -7.90 6.64 0.77
N LEU A 82 -8.11 7.39 1.86
CA LEU A 82 -8.36 8.84 1.79
C LEU A 82 -7.16 9.62 1.24
N LEU A 83 -5.95 9.29 1.70
CA LEU A 83 -4.71 9.87 1.16
C LEU A 83 -4.56 9.57 -0.34
N LEU A 84 -4.91 8.36 -0.74
CA LEU A 84 -4.84 7.94 -2.13
C LEU A 84 -5.85 8.70 -3.02
N LEU A 85 -7.07 8.93 -2.53
CA LEU A 85 -8.05 9.78 -3.22
C LEU A 85 -7.58 11.23 -3.35
N TRP A 86 -6.90 11.76 -2.33
CA TRP A 86 -6.30 13.09 -2.39
C TRP A 86 -5.18 13.18 -3.44
N ILE A 87 -4.32 12.16 -3.54
CA ILE A 87 -3.30 12.06 -4.60
C ILE A 87 -3.97 11.96 -5.97
N ALA A 88 -5.00 11.12 -6.12
CA ALA A 88 -5.73 10.97 -7.37
C ALA A 88 -6.36 12.29 -7.83
N TRP A 89 -6.95 13.04 -6.89
CA TRP A 89 -7.47 14.38 -7.16
C TRP A 89 -6.36 15.35 -7.58
N THR A 90 -5.20 15.27 -6.94
CA THR A 90 -4.04 16.08 -7.29
C THR A 90 -3.58 15.80 -8.72
N PHE A 91 -3.42 14.54 -9.10
CA PHE A 91 -3.07 14.14 -10.47
C PHE A 91 -4.14 14.52 -11.50
N PHE A 92 -5.42 14.35 -11.17
CA PHE A 92 -6.50 14.77 -12.05
C PHE A 92 -6.45 16.27 -12.36
N ARG A 93 -6.17 17.08 -11.34
CA ARG A 93 -6.04 18.52 -11.47
C ARG A 93 -4.81 18.90 -12.29
N GLU A 94 -3.69 18.21 -12.09
CA GLU A 94 -2.46 18.39 -12.88
C GLU A 94 -2.73 18.10 -14.36
N LEU A 95 -3.33 16.94 -14.69
CA LEU A 95 -3.67 16.57 -16.07
C LEU A 95 -4.58 17.61 -16.73
N ARG A 96 -5.64 18.05 -16.05
CA ARG A 96 -6.55 19.07 -16.60
C ARG A 96 -5.87 20.42 -16.77
N SER A 97 -4.91 20.77 -15.91
CA SER A 97 -4.15 22.02 -16.05
C SER A 97 -3.21 21.98 -17.24
N GLU A 98 -2.53 20.85 -17.47
CA GLU A 98 -1.67 20.65 -18.64
C GLU A 98 -2.47 20.69 -19.95
N ASP A 99 -3.65 20.04 -20.00
CA ASP A 99 -4.55 20.06 -21.16
C ASP A 99 -4.98 21.50 -21.52
N LYS A 100 -5.35 22.30 -20.52
CA LYS A 100 -5.76 23.71 -20.72
C LYS A 100 -4.62 24.58 -21.25
N VAL A 101 -3.41 24.39 -20.76
CA VAL A 101 -2.24 25.16 -21.23
C VAL A 101 -1.92 24.83 -22.68
N GLU A 102 -2.07 23.57 -23.07
CA GLU A 102 -1.90 23.12 -24.45
C GLU A 102 -2.98 23.67 -25.40
N GLU A 103 -4.24 23.73 -24.93
CA GLU A 103 -5.37 24.32 -25.69
C GLU A 103 -5.27 25.85 -25.83
N GLU A 104 -4.86 26.57 -24.77
CA GLU A 104 -4.80 28.04 -24.75
C GLU A 104 -3.47 28.60 -25.32
N GLY A 105 -2.51 27.75 -25.67
CA GLY A 105 -1.22 28.16 -26.26
C GLY A 105 -0.36 29.05 -25.36
N ARG A 106 -0.68 29.17 -24.07
CA ARG A 106 0.11 29.95 -23.09
C ARG A 106 1.37 29.16 -22.73
N ARG A 107 2.54 29.81 -22.79
CA ARG A 107 3.85 29.12 -22.71
C ARG A 107 4.40 28.88 -21.31
N GLU A 108 3.61 29.09 -20.26
CA GLU A 108 4.10 28.91 -18.88
C GLU A 108 3.22 27.90 -18.13
N ALA A 109 3.32 26.63 -18.54
CA ALA A 109 3.01 25.55 -17.60
C ALA A 109 4.09 25.61 -16.51
N GLU A 110 3.68 25.81 -15.26
CA GLU A 110 4.56 25.73 -14.10
C GLU A 110 5.20 24.33 -14.09
N GLN A 111 6.49 24.25 -14.40
CA GLN A 111 7.15 22.95 -14.56
C GLN A 111 7.16 22.23 -13.22
N LYS A 112 6.61 21.02 -13.20
CA LYS A 112 6.60 20.18 -12.02
C LYS A 112 8.05 19.94 -11.57
N THR A 113 8.28 20.03 -10.26
CA THR A 113 9.61 19.80 -9.70
C THR A 113 9.82 18.31 -9.42
N LEU A 114 11.08 17.85 -9.51
CA LEU A 114 11.46 16.50 -9.09
C LEU A 114 10.97 16.18 -7.68
N LEU A 115 11.07 17.15 -6.76
CA LEU A 115 10.69 16.95 -5.37
C LEU A 115 9.18 16.71 -5.24
N THR A 116 8.36 17.45 -6.00
CA THR A 116 6.90 17.24 -6.04
C THR A 116 6.56 15.83 -6.54
N ALA A 117 7.21 15.39 -7.62
CA ALA A 117 6.98 14.05 -8.18
C ALA A 117 7.43 12.95 -7.21
N LEU A 118 8.61 13.07 -6.58
CA LEU A 118 9.10 12.12 -5.59
C LEU A 118 8.18 12.04 -4.38
N TRP A 119 7.70 13.18 -3.89
CA TRP A 119 6.76 13.22 -2.78
C TRP A 119 5.45 12.49 -3.11
N GLN A 120 4.88 12.73 -4.29
CA GLN A 120 3.66 12.05 -4.72
C GLN A 120 3.87 10.54 -4.86
N ILE A 121 5.01 10.11 -5.40
CA ILE A 121 5.38 8.68 -5.48
C ILE A 121 5.42 8.07 -4.09
N VAL A 122 6.15 8.68 -3.16
CA VAL A 122 6.33 8.16 -1.80
C VAL A 122 5.00 8.12 -1.05
N VAL A 123 4.22 9.20 -1.08
CA VAL A 123 2.95 9.27 -0.33
C VAL A 123 1.93 8.24 -0.83
N ALA A 124 1.81 8.09 -2.15
CA ALA A 124 0.90 7.09 -2.67
C ALA A 124 1.45 5.66 -2.54
N ASP A 125 2.77 5.45 -2.61
CA ASP A 125 3.36 4.15 -2.30
C ASP A 125 3.12 3.77 -0.84
N VAL A 126 3.26 4.67 0.14
CA VAL A 126 2.84 4.41 1.54
C VAL A 126 1.37 4.00 1.56
N SER A 127 0.51 4.79 0.94
CA SER A 127 -0.93 4.58 1.00
C SER A 127 -1.34 3.22 0.46
N MET A 128 -0.84 2.82 -0.72
CA MET A 128 -1.10 1.51 -1.33
C MET A 128 -0.35 0.36 -0.62
N SER A 129 0.89 0.61 -0.19
CA SER A 129 1.72 -0.44 0.41
C SER A 129 1.19 -0.91 1.75
N LEU A 130 0.38 -0.13 2.46
CA LEU A 130 -0.26 -0.56 3.70
C LEU A 130 -1.05 -1.86 3.55
N ASP A 131 -1.77 -2.07 2.44
CA ASP A 131 -2.49 -3.32 2.18
C ASP A 131 -1.59 -4.37 1.49
N ASN A 132 -0.75 -3.92 0.55
CA ASN A 132 0.16 -4.82 -0.18
C ASN A 132 1.15 -5.52 0.74
N VAL A 133 1.68 -4.81 1.72
CA VAL A 133 2.62 -5.35 2.68
C VAL A 133 1.99 -6.46 3.53
N LEU A 134 0.72 -6.32 3.90
CA LEU A 134 0.01 -7.32 4.71
C LEU A 134 -0.18 -8.63 3.93
N ALA A 135 -0.58 -8.53 2.66
CA ALA A 135 -0.73 -9.68 1.79
C ALA A 135 0.60 -10.42 1.57
N VAL A 136 1.68 -9.66 1.32
CA VAL A 136 3.00 -10.23 1.05
C VAL A 136 3.64 -10.80 2.32
N ALA A 137 3.47 -10.14 3.47
CA ALA A 137 3.91 -10.68 4.76
C ALA A 137 3.21 -12.00 5.10
N GLY A 138 1.92 -12.14 4.76
CA GLY A 138 1.18 -13.40 4.86
C GLY A 138 1.72 -14.50 3.95
N ALA A 139 2.08 -14.16 2.71
CA ALA A 139 2.64 -15.09 1.72
C ALA A 139 4.10 -15.50 2.01
N ALA A 140 4.85 -14.71 2.79
CA ALA A 140 6.24 -14.99 3.10
C ALA A 140 6.46 -16.14 4.09
N HIS A 141 5.40 -16.66 4.73
CA HIS A 141 5.45 -17.80 5.66
C HIS A 141 6.59 -17.73 6.72
N GLY A 142 6.97 -16.52 7.15
CA GLY A 142 8.03 -16.29 8.13
C GLY A 142 9.47 -16.23 7.58
N ASN A 143 9.67 -16.35 6.27
CA ASN A 143 10.99 -16.26 5.64
C ASN A 143 11.30 -14.83 5.16
N LEU A 144 11.93 -14.04 6.04
CA LEU A 144 12.26 -12.64 5.78
C LEU A 144 13.24 -12.45 4.61
N GLU A 145 14.15 -13.39 4.37
CA GLU A 145 15.12 -13.29 3.28
C GLU A 145 14.44 -13.38 1.91
N MET A 146 13.50 -14.31 1.77
CA MET A 146 12.70 -14.49 0.53
C MET A 146 11.72 -13.34 0.32
N LEU A 147 11.17 -12.79 1.39
CA LEU A 147 10.37 -11.56 1.36
C LEU A 147 11.17 -10.39 0.77
N ILE A 148 12.34 -10.10 1.33
CA ILE A 148 13.17 -8.97 0.89
C ILE A 148 13.60 -9.16 -0.58
N LEU A 149 14.05 -10.36 -0.95
CA LEU A 149 14.46 -10.65 -2.33
C LEU A 149 13.30 -10.53 -3.31
N GLY A 150 12.12 -11.08 -2.99
CA GLY A 150 10.93 -10.97 -3.82
C GLY A 150 10.48 -9.51 -3.99
N LEU A 151 10.52 -8.72 -2.92
CA LEU A 151 10.22 -7.28 -2.95
C LEU A 151 11.19 -6.52 -3.85
N VAL A 152 12.50 -6.75 -3.72
CA VAL A 152 13.52 -6.09 -4.55
C VAL A 152 13.31 -6.42 -6.03
N ILE A 153 13.16 -7.70 -6.38
CA ILE A 153 12.96 -8.11 -7.78
C ILE A 153 11.68 -7.50 -8.36
N SER A 154 10.57 -7.56 -7.61
CA SER A 154 9.28 -7.03 -8.06
C SER A 154 9.35 -5.53 -8.32
N ILE A 155 10.03 -4.77 -7.47
CA ILE A 155 10.12 -3.31 -7.62
C ILE A 155 11.03 -2.92 -8.78
N LEU A 156 12.11 -3.67 -9.04
CA LEU A 156 12.92 -3.47 -10.25
C LEU A 156 12.09 -3.68 -11.52
N LEU A 157 11.24 -4.71 -11.54
CA LEU A 157 10.29 -4.95 -12.64
C LEU A 157 9.28 -3.79 -12.79
N MET A 158 8.74 -3.27 -11.68
CA MET A 158 7.89 -2.07 -11.70
C MET A 158 8.61 -0.86 -12.26
N GLY A 159 9.91 -0.70 -11.99
CA GLY A 159 10.71 0.37 -12.56
C GLY A 159 10.76 0.36 -14.08
N VAL A 160 10.96 -0.83 -14.64
CA VAL A 160 10.90 -1.05 -16.08
C VAL A 160 9.49 -0.76 -16.58
N ALA A 161 8.45 -1.30 -15.94
CA ALA A 161 7.05 -1.07 -16.30
C ALA A 161 6.67 0.42 -16.26
N ALA A 162 7.05 1.15 -15.21
CA ALA A 162 6.79 2.58 -15.05
C ALA A 162 7.49 3.40 -16.13
N THR A 163 8.71 3.01 -16.55
CA THR A 163 9.39 3.65 -17.68
C THR A 163 8.65 3.40 -18.99
N LEU A 164 8.16 2.18 -19.21
CA LEU A 164 7.35 1.85 -20.40
C LEU A 164 6.01 2.59 -20.40
N ILE A 165 5.31 2.62 -19.27
CA ILE A 165 4.04 3.33 -19.10
C ILE A 165 4.27 4.83 -19.27
N SER A 166 5.34 5.41 -18.71
CA SER A 166 5.67 6.83 -18.89
C SER A 166 5.83 7.21 -20.36
N ARG A 167 6.49 6.37 -21.17
CA ARG A 167 6.60 6.58 -22.63
C ARG A 167 5.25 6.39 -23.33
N LEU A 168 4.41 5.49 -22.84
CA LEU A 168 3.07 5.29 -23.38
C LEU A 168 2.16 6.49 -23.09
N LEU A 169 2.26 7.08 -21.90
CA LEU A 169 1.54 8.29 -21.50
C LEU A 169 1.94 9.50 -22.35
N GLU A 170 3.22 9.62 -22.73
CA GLU A 170 3.69 10.65 -23.68
C GLU A 170 2.98 10.57 -25.03
N ARG A 171 2.74 9.35 -25.53
CA ARG A 171 2.11 9.12 -26.82
C ARG A 171 0.59 9.15 -26.75
N TYR A 172 0.03 8.67 -25.65
CA TYR A 172 -1.40 8.45 -25.46
C TYR A 172 -1.83 9.04 -24.13
N ARG A 173 -1.96 10.37 -24.10
CA ARG A 173 -2.25 11.11 -22.87
C ARG A 173 -3.58 10.72 -22.21
N TRP A 174 -4.55 10.22 -22.98
CA TRP A 174 -5.83 9.71 -22.45
C TRP A 174 -5.65 8.53 -21.47
N ILE A 175 -4.56 7.78 -21.58
CA ILE A 175 -4.23 6.68 -20.65
C ILE A 175 -3.94 7.22 -19.24
N ALA A 176 -3.51 8.48 -19.12
CA ALA A 176 -3.28 9.09 -17.82
C ALA A 176 -4.59 9.16 -16.99
N TYR A 177 -5.70 9.46 -17.65
CA TYR A 177 -7.02 9.47 -17.04
C TYR A 177 -7.46 8.07 -16.58
N LEU A 178 -7.12 7.01 -17.33
CA LEU A 178 -7.34 5.64 -16.87
C LEU A 178 -6.52 5.32 -15.61
N GLY A 179 -5.27 5.78 -15.55
CA GLY A 179 -4.44 5.58 -14.37
C GLY A 179 -5.00 6.31 -13.14
N VAL A 180 -5.47 7.55 -13.30
CA VAL A 180 -6.18 8.27 -12.22
C VAL A 180 -7.46 7.54 -11.83
N ALA A 181 -8.26 7.05 -12.78
CA ALA A 181 -9.48 6.30 -12.49
C ALA A 181 -9.19 5.00 -11.72
N LEU A 182 -8.10 4.30 -12.06
CA LEU A 182 -7.64 3.12 -11.34
C LEU A 182 -7.27 3.48 -9.89
N ILE A 183 -6.52 4.56 -9.67
CA ILE A 183 -6.14 5.01 -8.31
C ILE A 183 -7.39 5.37 -7.49
N VAL A 184 -8.38 6.06 -8.09
CA VAL A 184 -9.66 6.34 -7.42
C VAL A 184 -10.38 5.06 -7.02
N TRP A 185 -10.46 4.10 -7.95
CA TRP A 185 -11.10 2.81 -7.68
C TRP A 185 -10.43 2.07 -6.51
N ILE A 186 -9.10 2.06 -6.47
CA ILE A 186 -8.33 1.45 -5.37
C ILE A 186 -8.58 2.18 -4.05
N GLY A 187 -8.51 3.52 -4.04
CA GLY A 187 -8.75 4.31 -2.83
C GLY A 187 -10.16 4.10 -2.25
N VAL A 188 -11.18 4.07 -3.10
CA VAL A 188 -12.56 3.76 -2.69
C VAL A 188 -12.68 2.33 -2.17
N LYS A 189 -12.07 1.35 -2.85
CA LYS A 189 -12.07 -0.05 -2.41
C LYS A 189 -11.46 -0.19 -1.01
N MET A 190 -10.31 0.44 -0.75
CA MET A 190 -9.66 0.42 0.56
C MET A 190 -10.53 1.01 1.67
N ILE A 191 -11.16 2.16 1.40
CA ILE A 191 -12.11 2.81 2.33
C ILE A 191 -13.28 1.87 2.63
N TRP A 192 -13.83 1.24 1.58
CA TRP A 192 -14.97 0.34 1.72
C TRP A 192 -14.62 -0.89 2.56
N GLU A 193 -13.50 -1.55 2.26
CA GLU A 193 -13.04 -2.74 2.96
C GLU A 193 -12.76 -2.46 4.44
N ASP A 194 -12.06 -1.38 4.76
CA ASP A 194 -11.72 -1.06 6.14
C ASP A 194 -12.94 -0.58 6.94
N MET A 195 -13.85 0.17 6.33
CA MET A 195 -15.11 0.56 6.97
C MET A 195 -15.99 -0.65 7.29
N HIS A 196 -16.01 -1.67 6.41
CA HIS A 196 -16.69 -2.94 6.70
C HIS A 196 -16.01 -3.70 7.85
N ARG A 197 -14.68 -3.74 7.90
CA ARG A 197 -13.93 -4.34 9.01
C ARG A 197 -14.25 -3.65 10.34
N LEU A 198 -14.29 -2.32 10.36
CA LEU A 198 -14.64 -1.52 11.54
C LEU A 198 -16.09 -1.75 11.99
N GLY A 199 -17.04 -1.82 11.04
CA GLY A 199 -18.45 -2.12 11.34
C GLY A 199 -18.64 -3.49 11.97
N LEU A 200 -17.96 -4.51 11.44
CA LEU A 200 -17.96 -5.87 12.00
C LEU A 200 -17.35 -5.94 13.41
N LEU A 201 -16.25 -5.21 13.64
CA LEU A 201 -15.65 -5.09 14.97
C LEU A 201 -16.58 -4.38 15.96
N GLY A 202 -17.32 -3.37 15.50
CA GLY A 202 -18.34 -2.68 16.29
C GLY A 202 -19.47 -3.60 16.74
N GLU A 203 -19.99 -4.43 15.84
CA GLU A 203 -21.05 -5.40 16.16
C GLU A 203 -20.55 -6.53 17.08
N ALA A 204 -19.34 -7.04 16.84
CA ALA A 204 -18.72 -8.05 17.69
C ALA A 204 -18.48 -7.53 19.12
N HIS A 205 -18.05 -6.28 19.25
CA HIS A 205 -17.86 -5.63 20.55
C HIS A 205 -19.21 -5.36 21.25
N ALA A 206 -20.23 -4.94 20.50
CA ALA A 206 -21.58 -4.75 21.03
C ALA A 206 -22.21 -6.07 21.52
N ALA A 207 -22.04 -7.16 20.76
CA ALA A 207 -22.50 -8.49 21.15
C ALA A 207 -21.79 -9.02 22.41
N ALA A 208 -20.48 -8.77 22.54
CA ALA A 208 -19.72 -9.14 23.74
C ALA A 208 -20.17 -8.39 25.00
N LEU A 209 -20.60 -7.13 24.86
CA LEU A 209 -21.14 -6.34 25.98
C LEU A 209 -22.56 -6.77 26.37
N GLN A 210 -23.39 -7.21 25.42
CA GLN A 210 -24.72 -7.76 25.71
C GLN A 210 -24.68 -9.10 26.46
N GLN A 211 -23.60 -9.90 26.32
CA GLN A 211 -23.44 -11.17 27.03
C GLN A 211 -22.81 -11.03 28.43
N ARG A 212 -22.23 -9.87 28.79
CA ARG A 212 -21.69 -9.61 30.14
C ARG A 212 -22.68 -9.83 31.31
N PRO A 213 -23.96 -9.42 31.25
CA PRO A 213 -24.88 -9.66 32.36
C PRO A 213 -25.16 -11.15 32.61
N ALA A 214 -25.07 -12.02 31.58
CA ALA A 214 -25.26 -13.45 31.74
C ALA A 214 -24.05 -14.15 32.40
N LEU A 215 -22.82 -13.71 32.10
CA LEU A 215 -21.60 -14.26 32.71
C LEU A 215 -21.39 -13.79 34.14
N VAL A 216 -21.84 -12.57 34.49
CA VAL A 216 -21.82 -12.07 35.88
C VAL A 216 -22.87 -12.79 36.74
N GLN A 217 -23.99 -13.24 36.16
CA GLN A 217 -25.01 -14.04 36.85
C GLN A 217 -24.69 -15.54 36.88
N ALA A 218 -23.92 -16.05 35.92
CA ALA A 218 -23.46 -17.45 35.87
C ALA A 218 -22.16 -17.68 36.67
N ALA A 219 -21.49 -16.62 37.12
CA ALA A 219 -20.45 -16.74 38.15
C ALA A 219 -21.13 -17.22 39.44
N PRO A 220 -20.80 -18.41 39.97
CA PRO A 220 -21.38 -18.86 41.22
C PRO A 220 -21.11 -17.78 42.27
N ALA A 221 -22.17 -17.32 42.93
CA ALA A 221 -22.04 -16.48 44.10
C ALA A 221 -20.94 -17.07 44.99
N ALA A 222 -20.09 -16.21 45.53
CA ALA A 222 -18.97 -16.61 46.36
C ALA A 222 -19.31 -16.64 47.87
N PRO A 223 -20.23 -17.49 48.39
CA PRO A 223 -20.14 -17.90 49.79
C PRO A 223 -19.15 -19.06 49.99
N ALA A 224 -18.84 -19.87 48.96
CA ALA A 224 -18.02 -21.08 49.12
C ALA A 224 -16.52 -20.78 49.34
N VAL A 225 -15.97 -19.76 48.66
CA VAL A 225 -14.56 -19.37 48.82
C VAL A 225 -14.33 -18.61 50.13
N LEU A 226 -15.30 -17.80 50.57
CA LEU A 226 -15.24 -17.11 51.87
C LEU A 226 -15.33 -18.09 53.04
N ALA A 227 -16.10 -19.17 52.92
CA ALA A 227 -16.20 -20.21 53.96
C ALA A 227 -14.89 -21.02 54.14
N LEU A 228 -14.13 -21.24 53.07
CA LEU A 228 -12.84 -21.94 53.13
C LEU A 228 -11.72 -21.07 53.74
N VAL A 229 -11.78 -19.74 53.58
CA VAL A 229 -10.81 -18.81 54.18
C VAL A 229 -11.08 -18.58 55.68
N GLN A 230 -12.31 -18.79 56.16
CA GLN A 230 -12.64 -18.67 57.59
C GLN A 230 -12.35 -19.94 58.41
N GLN A 231 -11.97 -21.06 57.76
CA GLN A 231 -11.67 -22.34 58.42
C GLN A 231 -10.17 -22.70 58.41
N ALA A 232 -9.30 -21.81 57.92
CA ALA A 232 -7.83 -21.95 57.93
C ALA A 232 -7.21 -20.92 58.87
#